data_AF-A0A8H4ADA6-F1
#
_entry.id   AF-A0A8H4ADA6-F1
#
_cell.length_a   1.000
_cell.length_b   1.000
_cell.length_c   1.000
_cell.angle_alpha   90.00
_cell.angle_beta   90.00
_cell.angle_gamma   90.00
#
_symmetry.space_group_name_H-M   'P 1'
#
loop_
_entity.id
_entity.type
_entity.pdbx_description
1 polymer ?
#
loop_
_entity_poly.entity_id
_entity_poly.type
_entity_poly.pdbx_seq_one_letter_code
_entity_poly.pdbx_strand_id
1 'polypeptide(L)'
;MKFPIEFSEETKKQVALWGNIIQNKHKDDDEEIFCKDPLLIIEYDQTGLARRNITEVQVANVIRGTQFYVPIPFPTQHLQQSNSVFAFNCMQTVDEAIRDLYNNYHNTVTGRQDPIVGRVYVVEFRRAGTFEASERFHVFD
;
A
#
# COMPACT_ATOMS: atom_id res chain seq x y z
N MET A 1 10.19 6.96 14.45
CA MET A 1 10.28 6.93 12.96
C MET A 1 10.03 8.32 12.41
N LYS A 2 10.70 8.70 11.33
CA LYS A 2 10.34 9.89 10.54
C LYS A 2 9.63 9.39 9.28
N PHE A 3 8.39 9.81 9.06
CA PHE A 3 7.65 9.51 7.84
C PHE A 3 7.94 10.57 6.78
N PRO A 4 7.81 10.25 5.48
CA PRO A 4 7.72 11.26 4.42
C PRO A 4 6.69 12.33 4.78
N ILE A 5 6.99 13.58 4.47
CA ILE A 5 6.07 14.71 4.74
C ILE A 5 4.81 14.63 3.87
N GLU A 6 4.94 13.92 2.76
CA GLU A 6 3.96 13.65 1.71
C GLU A 6 2.82 12.77 2.18
N PHE A 7 3.04 11.92 3.19
CA PHE A 7 1.99 11.05 3.72
C PHE A 7 0.96 11.87 4.47
N SER A 8 -0.32 11.56 4.26
CA SER A 8 -1.38 12.04 5.14
C SER A 8 -1.18 11.54 6.57
N GLU A 9 -1.72 12.26 7.55
CA GLU A 9 -1.65 11.84 8.96
C GLU A 9 -2.31 10.47 9.21
N GLU A 10 -3.35 10.14 8.44
CA GLU A 10 -3.99 8.83 8.52
C GLU A 10 -3.05 7.74 7.99
N THR A 11 -2.41 7.97 6.83
CA THR A 11 -1.40 7.05 6.30
C THR A 11 -0.26 6.84 7.31
N LYS A 12 0.26 7.90 7.94
CA LYS A 12 1.32 7.78 8.97
C LYS A 12 0.88 6.87 10.12
N LYS A 13 -0.35 7.02 10.62
CA LYS A 13 -0.91 6.16 11.67
C LYS A 13 -1.02 4.71 11.22
N GLN A 14 -1.55 4.48 10.02
CA GLN A 14 -1.68 3.13 9.47
C GLN A 14 -0.31 2.47 9.30
N VAL A 15 0.66 3.16 8.69
CA VAL A 15 2.02 2.61 8.49
C VAL A 15 2.72 2.33 9.82
N ALA A 16 2.57 3.20 10.83
CA ALA A 16 3.10 2.93 12.17
C ALA A 16 2.51 1.64 12.76
N LEU A 17 1.19 1.46 12.65
CA LEU A 17 0.50 0.27 13.15
C LEU A 17 0.93 -0.99 12.40
N TRP A 18 1.01 -0.94 11.07
CA TRP A 18 1.50 -2.03 10.23
C TRP A 18 2.95 -2.38 10.50
N GLY A 19 3.81 -1.38 10.72
CA GLY A 19 5.19 -1.57 11.12
C GLY A 19 5.31 -2.37 12.42
N ASN A 20 4.49 -2.07 13.43
CA ASN A 20 4.48 -2.85 14.67
C ASN A 20 4.06 -4.31 14.44
N ILE A 21 3.11 -4.56 13.53
CA ILE A 21 2.65 -5.92 13.21
C ILE A 21 3.76 -6.73 12.54
N ILE A 22 4.41 -6.16 11.54
CA ILE A 22 5.52 -6.81 10.82
C ILE A 22 6.70 -7.04 11.79
N GLN A 23 7.06 -6.05 12.59
CA GLN A 23 8.11 -6.21 13.61
C GLN A 23 7.78 -7.33 14.60
N ASN A 24 6.53 -7.42 15.06
CA ASN A 24 6.11 -8.51 15.95
C ASN A 24 6.11 -9.88 15.26
N LYS A 25 5.77 -9.95 13.97
CA LYS A 25 5.80 -11.19 13.17
C LYS A 25 7.23 -11.74 13.06
N HIS A 26 8.20 -10.85 12.91
CA HIS A 26 9.61 -11.18 12.71
C HIS A 26 10.47 -10.97 13.97
N LYS A 27 9.86 -10.91 15.15
CA LYS A 27 10.55 -10.59 16.41
C LYS A 27 11.61 -11.62 16.83
N ASP A 28 11.46 -12.85 16.35
CA ASP A 28 12.32 -13.99 16.66
C ASP A 28 13.27 -14.32 15.49
N ASP A 29 13.18 -13.57 14.39
CA ASP A 29 14.13 -13.66 13.28
C ASP A 29 15.42 -12.94 13.69
N ASP A 30 16.58 -13.49 13.32
CA ASP A 30 17.87 -12.84 13.60
C ASP A 30 17.89 -11.40 13.06
N GLU A 31 18.51 -10.46 13.78
CA GLU A 31 18.51 -9.02 13.44
C GLU A 31 19.10 -8.71 12.04
N GLU A 32 19.87 -9.65 11.47
CA GLU A 32 20.40 -9.60 10.10
C GLU A 32 19.44 -10.15 9.02
N ILE A 33 18.34 -10.83 9.41
CA ILE A 33 17.37 -11.41 8.48
C ILE A 33 16.43 -10.32 7.96
N PHE A 34 16.49 -10.15 6.64
CA PHE A 34 15.70 -9.19 5.87
C PHE A 34 14.20 -9.47 5.97
N CYS A 35 13.41 -8.48 6.42
CA CYS A 35 11.96 -8.51 6.25
C CYS A 35 11.61 -8.13 4.80
N LYS A 36 11.51 -9.11 3.91
CA LYS A 36 11.11 -8.91 2.50
C LYS A 36 9.60 -8.77 2.31
N ASP A 37 8.89 -8.27 3.32
CA ASP A 37 7.45 -8.02 3.25
C ASP A 37 7.23 -6.55 2.87
N PRO A 38 7.23 -6.19 1.57
CA PRO A 38 6.92 -4.83 1.19
C PRO A 38 5.46 -4.51 1.49
N LEU A 39 5.23 -3.25 1.87
CA LEU A 39 3.91 -2.68 1.92
C LEU A 39 3.68 -1.78 0.71
N LEU A 40 2.57 -2.00 0.01
CA LEU A 40 2.02 -1.06 -0.95
C LEU A 40 1.03 -0.16 -0.23
N ILE A 41 1.20 1.15 -0.38
CA ILE A 41 0.29 2.15 0.16
C ILE A 41 -0.36 2.90 -0.99
N ILE A 42 -1.69 2.99 -0.95
CA ILE A 42 -2.50 3.72 -1.91
C ILE A 42 -3.21 4.86 -1.20
N GLU A 43 -2.81 6.09 -1.49
CA GLU A 43 -3.58 7.27 -1.10
C GLU A 43 -4.57 7.61 -2.21
N TYR A 44 -5.86 7.61 -1.86
CA TYR A 44 -6.95 7.81 -2.80
C TYR A 44 -7.18 9.29 -3.12
N ASP A 45 -7.44 9.61 -4.38
CA ASP A 45 -8.15 10.84 -4.72
C ASP A 45 -9.65 10.63 -4.44
N GLN A 46 -10.10 11.02 -3.24
CA GLN A 46 -11.49 10.89 -2.82
C GLN A 46 -12.48 11.56 -3.78
N THR A 47 -12.10 12.71 -4.35
CA THR A 47 -12.94 13.41 -5.32
C THR A 47 -12.99 12.65 -6.63
N GLY A 48 -11.85 12.14 -7.08
CA GLY A 48 -11.70 11.29 -8.25
C GLY A 48 -12.48 9.98 -8.16
N LEU A 49 -12.51 9.34 -6.99
CA LEU A 49 -13.31 8.15 -6.69
C LEU A 49 -14.81 8.44 -6.73
N ALA A 50 -15.26 9.46 -5.98
CA ALA A 50 -16.67 9.82 -5.86
C ALA A 50 -17.29 10.20 -7.22
N ARG A 51 -16.59 11.01 -8.02
CA ARG A 51 -17.05 11.40 -9.38
C ARG A 51 -17.26 10.22 -10.32
N ARG A 52 -16.64 9.07 -10.04
CA ARG A 52 -16.61 7.90 -10.91
C ARG A 52 -17.39 6.72 -10.36
N ASN A 53 -18.05 6.91 -9.22
CA ASN A 53 -18.78 5.85 -8.51
C ASN A 53 -17.89 4.62 -8.26
N ILE A 54 -16.60 4.87 -7.99
CA ILE A 54 -15.64 3.85 -7.59
C ILE A 54 -15.45 3.96 -6.09
N THR A 55 -15.55 2.83 -5.40
CA THR A 55 -15.31 2.72 -3.97
C THR A 55 -13.87 2.30 -3.71
N GLU A 56 -13.32 2.66 -2.56
CA GLU A 56 -12.02 2.15 -2.10
C GLU A 56 -11.98 0.62 -2.07
N VAL A 57 -13.12 -0.03 -1.80
CA VAL A 57 -13.26 -1.49 -1.81
C VAL A 57 -13.00 -2.06 -3.21
N GLN A 58 -13.47 -1.40 -4.27
CA GLN A 58 -13.22 -1.86 -5.63
C GLN A 58 -11.73 -1.77 -5.99
N VAL A 59 -11.06 -0.68 -5.60
CA VAL A 59 -9.60 -0.56 -5.80
C VAL A 59 -8.86 -1.61 -4.98
N ALA A 60 -9.26 -1.81 -3.72
CA ALA A 60 -8.68 -2.83 -2.86
C ALA A 60 -8.89 -4.24 -3.42
N ASN A 61 -10.01 -4.52 -4.10
CA ASN A 61 -10.26 -5.83 -4.72
C ASN A 61 -9.33 -6.10 -5.90
N VAL A 62 -8.90 -5.09 -6.66
CA VAL A 62 -7.87 -5.24 -7.70
C VAL A 62 -6.56 -5.74 -7.05
N ILE A 63 -6.16 -5.10 -5.95
CA ILE A 63 -4.94 -5.48 -5.23
C ILE A 63 -5.06 -6.87 -4.59
N ARG A 64 -6.17 -7.16 -3.90
CA ARG A 64 -6.41 -8.46 -3.26
C ARG A 64 -6.53 -9.61 -4.26
N GLY A 65 -6.83 -9.31 -5.53
CA GLY A 65 -6.78 -10.26 -6.63
C GLY A 65 -5.37 -10.61 -7.10
N THR A 66 -4.35 -9.87 -6.67
CA THR A 66 -2.95 -10.13 -7.04
C THR A 66 -2.44 -11.39 -6.32
N GLN A 67 -1.77 -12.27 -7.07
CA GLN A 67 -1.24 -13.52 -6.54
C GLN A 67 -0.31 -13.26 -5.35
N PHE A 68 -0.35 -14.07 -4.30
CA PHE A 68 0.51 -13.93 -3.11
C PHE A 68 0.33 -12.64 -2.29
N TYR A 69 -0.74 -11.88 -2.51
CA TYR A 69 -1.22 -10.92 -1.51
C TYR A 69 -1.49 -11.63 -0.19
N VAL A 70 -1.02 -11.05 0.92
CA VAL A 70 -1.27 -11.59 2.26
C VAL A 70 -2.18 -10.64 3.04
N PRO A 71 -3.43 -11.04 3.33
CA PRO A 71 -4.24 -10.31 4.29
C PRO A 71 -3.65 -10.50 5.67
N ILE A 72 -3.11 -9.44 6.26
CA ILE A 72 -2.68 -9.44 7.65
C ILE A 72 -3.76 -8.75 8.47
N PRO A 73 -4.45 -9.48 9.36
CA PRO A 73 -5.44 -8.89 10.24
C PRO A 73 -4.76 -7.99 11.28
N PHE A 74 -5.46 -6.95 11.72
CA PHE A 74 -4.99 -6.17 12.85
C PHE A 74 -4.95 -7.05 14.12
N PRO A 75 -3.87 -6.96 14.93
CA PRO A 75 -3.76 -7.72 16.18
C PRO A 75 -4.82 -7.29 17.20
N THR A 76 -5.40 -6.10 17.05
CA THR A 76 -6.54 -5.63 17.83
C THR A 76 -7.84 -5.96 17.11
N GLN A 77 -8.66 -6.80 17.73
CA GLN A 77 -9.95 -7.29 17.20
C GLN A 77 -10.97 -6.19 16.81
N HIS A 78 -10.70 -4.93 17.17
CA HIS A 78 -11.59 -3.80 16.93
C HIS A 78 -11.20 -2.94 15.72
N LEU A 79 -10.04 -3.17 15.09
CA LEU A 79 -9.60 -2.37 13.95
C LEU A 79 -9.78 -3.16 12.65
N GLN A 80 -10.50 -2.56 11.70
CA GLN A 80 -10.64 -3.11 10.35
C GLN A 80 -9.38 -2.87 9.55
N GLN A 81 -8.95 -3.87 8.78
CA GLN A 81 -7.81 -3.76 7.86
C GLN A 81 -7.98 -2.54 6.95
N SER A 82 -6.94 -1.72 6.83
CA SER A 82 -7.01 -0.55 5.93
C SER A 82 -7.15 -1.01 4.48
N ASN A 83 -8.02 -0.34 3.72
CA ASN A 83 -8.04 -0.45 2.27
C ASN A 83 -6.88 0.32 1.61
N SER A 84 -6.10 1.11 2.35
CA SER A 84 -4.99 1.88 1.79
C SER A 84 -3.62 1.24 1.97
N VAL A 85 -3.50 0.14 2.73
CA VAL A 85 -2.20 -0.50 3.02
C VAL A 85 -2.29 -2.00 2.80
N PHE A 86 -1.41 -2.53 1.95
CA PHE A 86 -1.43 -3.91 1.49
C PHE A 86 -0.05 -4.55 1.70
N ALA A 87 -0.03 -5.75 2.28
CA ALA A 87 1.19 -6.52 2.49
C ALA A 87 1.37 -7.59 1.41
N PHE A 88 2.61 -7.73 0.95
CA PHE A 88 2.99 -8.70 -0.07
C PHE A 88 4.18 -9.50 0.38
N ASN A 89 4.28 -10.73 -0.15
CA ASN A 89 5.42 -11.61 0.12
C ASN A 89 6.63 -11.34 -0.80
N CYS A 90 6.46 -10.61 -1.91
CA CYS A 90 7.56 -10.29 -2.82
C CYS A 90 7.34 -9.00 -3.61
N MET A 91 8.44 -8.36 -4.00
CA MET A 91 8.43 -7.08 -4.75
C MET A 91 7.85 -7.19 -6.15
N GLN A 92 8.13 -8.28 -6.86
CA GLN A 92 7.59 -8.48 -8.20
C GLN A 92 6.06 -8.46 -8.21
N THR A 93 5.44 -9.04 -7.18
CA THR A 93 3.99 -9.01 -6.99
C THR A 93 3.47 -7.61 -6.68
N VAL A 94 4.21 -6.80 -5.92
CA VAL A 94 3.85 -5.39 -5.70
C VAL A 94 3.84 -4.65 -7.04
N ASP A 95 4.86 -4.85 -7.87
CA ASP A 95 4.94 -4.22 -9.19
C ASP A 95 3.80 -4.71 -10.11
N GLU A 96 3.39 -5.98 -10.02
CA GLU A 96 2.20 -6.51 -10.70
C GLU A 96 0.92 -5.81 -10.23
N ALA A 97 0.75 -5.62 -8.92
CA ALA A 97 -0.40 -4.92 -8.38
C ALA A 97 -0.45 -3.44 -8.83
N ILE A 98 0.71 -2.77 -8.88
CA ILE A 98 0.83 -1.40 -9.41
C ILE A 98 0.46 -1.36 -10.89
N ARG A 99 0.95 -2.31 -11.70
CA ARG A 99 0.61 -2.44 -13.11
C ARG A 99 -0.90 -2.66 -13.30
N ASP A 100 -1.50 -3.50 -12.48
CA ASP A 100 -2.93 -3.79 -12.57
C ASP A 100 -3.77 -2.57 -12.17
N LEU A 101 -3.34 -1.80 -11.16
CA LEU A 101 -3.93 -0.50 -10.87
C LEU A 101 -3.83 0.46 -12.06
N TYR A 102 -2.64 0.57 -12.68
CA TYR A 102 -2.44 1.41 -13.86
C TYR A 102 -3.44 1.03 -14.95
N ASN A 103 -3.43 -0.23 -15.37
CA ASN A 103 -4.27 -0.74 -16.45
C ASN A 103 -5.77 -0.51 -16.24
N ASN A 104 -6.23 -0.41 -15.00
CA ASN A 104 -7.64 -0.20 -14.68
C ASN A 104 -8.01 1.27 -14.48
N TYR A 105 -7.08 2.13 -14.06
CA TYR A 105 -7.41 3.42 -13.47
C TYR A 105 -6.65 4.63 -14.02
N HIS A 106 -5.73 4.44 -14.97
CA HIS A 106 -4.97 5.56 -15.52
C HIS A 106 -5.75 6.41 -16.55
N ASN A 107 -5.24 7.60 -16.80
CA ASN A 107 -5.89 8.62 -17.63
C ASN A 107 -6.20 8.16 -19.06
N THR A 108 -5.31 7.39 -19.70
CA THR A 108 -5.52 6.97 -21.10
C THR A 108 -6.57 5.89 -21.22
N VAL A 109 -6.57 4.87 -20.35
CA VAL A 109 -7.64 3.86 -20.31
C VAL A 109 -9.00 4.48 -20.00
N THR A 110 -9.02 5.52 -19.17
CA THR A 110 -10.26 6.16 -18.73
C THR A 110 -10.69 7.33 -19.63
N GLY A 111 -9.81 7.79 -20.52
CA GLY A 111 -10.02 8.91 -21.44
C GLY A 111 -10.11 10.29 -20.77
N ARG A 112 -9.38 10.54 -19.67
CA ARG A 112 -9.54 11.76 -18.83
C ARG A 112 -8.23 12.46 -18.48
N GLN A 113 -8.36 13.65 -17.87
CA GLN A 113 -7.24 14.53 -17.51
C GLN A 113 -6.77 14.42 -16.04
N ASP A 114 -7.62 13.91 -15.14
CA ASP A 114 -7.30 13.78 -13.71
C ASP A 114 -7.23 12.29 -13.31
N PRO A 115 -6.25 11.85 -12.50
CA PRO A 115 -6.15 10.45 -12.08
C PRO A 115 -7.31 10.01 -11.17
N ILE A 116 -7.58 8.70 -11.11
CA ILE A 116 -8.62 8.10 -10.25
C ILE A 116 -8.06 7.68 -8.90
N VAL A 117 -6.91 7.02 -8.96
CA VAL A 117 -6.12 6.62 -7.81
C VAL A 117 -5.04 7.66 -7.64
N GLY A 118 -4.78 8.08 -6.41
CA GLY A 118 -3.86 9.17 -6.13
C GLY A 118 -2.41 8.69 -6.16
N ARG A 119 -1.82 8.52 -4.98
CA ARG A 119 -0.38 8.30 -4.84
C ARG A 119 -0.10 6.87 -4.42
N VAL A 120 1.00 6.34 -4.95
CA VAL A 120 1.46 5.00 -4.65
C VAL A 120 2.80 5.08 -3.95
N TYR A 121 2.90 4.41 -2.81
CA TYR A 121 4.17 4.27 -2.10
C TYR A 121 4.50 2.80 -1.87
N VAL A 122 5.79 2.49 -1.93
CA VAL A 122 6.34 1.19 -1.55
C VAL A 122 7.19 1.39 -0.30
N VAL A 123 6.89 0.62 0.74
CA VAL A 123 7.63 0.61 2.00
C VAL A 123 8.37 -0.71 2.16
N GLU A 124 9.66 -0.61 2.47
CA GLU A 124 10.60 -1.72 2.62
C GLU A 124 11.14 -1.80 4.04
N PHE A 125 11.05 -2.96 4.68
CA PHE A 125 11.62 -3.21 6.00
C PHE A 125 13.01 -3.84 5.85
N ARG A 126 14.04 -3.01 5.68
CA ARG A 126 15.40 -3.49 5.39
C ARG A 126 16.15 -4.04 6.60
N ARG A 127 15.81 -3.59 7.81
CA ARG A 127 16.40 -4.07 9.08
C ARG A 127 15.34 -4.03 10.18
N ALA A 128 15.50 -4.86 11.21
CA ALA A 128 14.67 -4.81 12.40
C ALA A 128 14.53 -3.36 12.91
N GLY A 129 13.29 -2.92 13.11
CA GLY A 129 13.02 -1.56 13.62
C GLY A 129 13.13 -0.41 12.60
N THR A 130 13.51 -0.66 11.34
CA THR A 130 13.65 0.39 10.32
C THR A 130 12.88 0.08 9.04
N PHE A 131 12.41 1.13 8.36
CA PHE A 131 11.86 1.02 7.01
C PHE A 131 12.36 2.15 6.13
N GLU A 132 12.33 1.91 4.82
CA GLU A 132 12.46 2.93 3.79
C GLU A 132 11.14 3.04 3.02
N ALA A 133 10.73 4.26 2.68
CA ALA A 133 9.51 4.51 1.90
C ALA A 133 9.89 5.26 0.63
N SER A 134 9.36 4.82 -0.51
CA SER A 134 9.56 5.45 -1.80
C SER A 134 8.23 5.66 -2.51
N GLU A 135 8.04 6.85 -3.07
CA GLU A 135 6.90 7.13 -3.95
C GLU A 135 7.18 6.59 -5.36
N ARG A 136 6.15 5.99 -5.97
CA ARG A 136 6.14 5.66 -7.38
C ARG A 136 5.45 6.81 -8.11
N PHE A 137 6.25 7.63 -8.80
CA PHE A 137 5.75 8.77 -9.57
C PHE A 137 5.16 8.33 -10.91
N HIS A 138 4.25 9.15 -11.43
CA HIS A 138 3.63 8.98 -12.75
C HIS A 138 2.93 7.64 -12.96
N VAL A 139 2.45 7.02 -11.87
CA VAL A 139 1.74 5.74 -11.96
C VAL A 139 0.40 5.89 -12.64
N PHE A 140 -0.28 7.05 -12.56
CA PHE A 140 -1.64 7.20 -13.12
C PHE A 140 -1.77 8.33 -14.14
N ASP A 141 -0.64 8.93 -14.51
CA ASP A 141 -0.56 10.00 -15.50
C ASP A 141 -1.07 9.56 -16.88
#